data_AF-A0A6G3XKF6-F1
#
_entry.id   AF-A0A6G3XKF6-F1
#
_cell.length_a   1.000
_cell.length_b   1.000
_cell.length_c   1.000
_cell.angle_alpha   90.00
_cell.angle_beta   90.00
_cell.angle_gamma   90.00
#
_symmetry.space_group_name_H-M   'P 1'
#
loop_
_entity.id
_entity.type
_entity.pdbx_description
1 polymer ?
#
loop_
_entity_poly.entity_id
_entity_poly.type
_entity_poly.pdbx_seq_one_letter_code
_entity_poly.pdbx_strand_id
1 'polypeptide(L)'
;LAGPAGDGGRHPLPDPEDFGAVMRRAGVGQDTPVVVYDGGQGWAAARAWWLLRWTGHQDVRVLDGGLAAWTGDLSTEVPRPGEGDFRPKPGSLPTLDA
;
A
#
# COMPACT_ATOMS: atom_id res chain seq x y z
N LEU A 1 2.46 -0.94 -7.26
CA LEU A 1 2.90 0.20 -6.41
C LEU A 1 3.75 1.23 -7.19
N ALA A 2 3.68 1.23 -8.52
CA ALA A 2 4.33 2.20 -9.38
C ALA A 2 3.52 2.29 -10.68
N GLY A 3 3.59 3.43 -11.35
CA GLY A 3 3.18 3.55 -12.76
C GLY A 3 4.19 2.91 -13.71
N PRO A 4 3.94 2.94 -15.03
CA PRO A 4 4.90 2.45 -16.02
C PRO A 4 6.21 3.26 -15.97
N ALA A 5 7.35 2.58 -16.06
CA ALA A 5 8.65 3.24 -16.09
C ALA A 5 8.80 4.13 -17.34
N GLY A 6 9.59 5.20 -17.20
CA GLY A 6 9.86 6.15 -18.30
C GLY A 6 10.85 7.22 -17.88
N ASP A 7 10.80 8.38 -18.53
CA ASP A 7 11.75 9.48 -18.32
C ASP A 7 11.78 10.01 -16.87
N GLY A 8 10.67 9.84 -16.12
CA GLY A 8 10.57 10.16 -14.69
C GLY A 8 11.20 9.11 -13.74
N GLY A 9 11.88 8.10 -14.28
CA GLY A 9 12.57 7.05 -13.53
C GLY A 9 11.85 5.70 -13.53
N ARG A 10 12.46 4.72 -12.83
CA ARG A 10 12.03 3.31 -12.84
C ARG A 10 10.81 2.97 -11.98
N HIS A 11 10.37 3.86 -11.09
CA HIS A 11 9.22 3.63 -10.19
C HIS A 11 8.40 4.91 -9.97
N PRO A 12 7.78 5.48 -11.02
CA PRO A 12 6.98 6.68 -10.87
C PRO A 12 5.75 6.43 -9.97
N LEU A 13 5.12 7.51 -9.52
CA LEU A 13 3.83 7.40 -8.84
C LEU A 13 2.82 6.70 -9.76
N PRO A 14 2.00 5.76 -9.26
CA PRO A 14 0.90 5.21 -10.04
C PRO A 14 -0.17 6.28 -10.26
N ASP A 15 -1.00 6.08 -11.28
CA ASP A 15 -2.27 6.81 -11.36
C ASP A 15 -3.10 6.53 -10.08
N PRO A 16 -3.63 7.57 -9.42
CA PRO A 16 -4.38 7.41 -8.18
C PRO A 16 -5.57 6.47 -8.30
N GLU A 17 -6.34 6.52 -9.40
CA GLU A 17 -7.53 5.70 -9.58
C GLU A 17 -7.17 4.25 -9.86
N ASP A 18 -6.11 4.00 -10.64
CA ASP A 18 -5.58 2.65 -10.82
C ASP A 18 -5.12 2.04 -9.50
N PHE A 19 -4.41 2.83 -8.69
CA PHE A 19 -4.02 2.41 -7.34
C PHE A 19 -5.26 2.13 -6.47
N GLY A 20 -6.25 3.02 -6.50
CA GLY A 20 -7.48 2.86 -5.75
C GLY A 20 -8.27 1.62 -6.14
N ALA A 21 -8.37 1.31 -7.44
CA ALA A 21 -9.01 0.11 -7.95
C ALA A 21 -8.30 -1.16 -7.46
N VAL A 22 -6.96 -1.17 -7.41
CA VAL A 22 -6.20 -2.30 -6.85
C VAL A 22 -6.51 -2.48 -5.36
N MET A 23 -6.55 -1.40 -4.58
CA MET A 23 -6.84 -1.46 -3.14
C MET A 23 -8.26 -1.97 -2.87
N ARG A 24 -9.27 -1.49 -3.63
CA ARG A 24 -10.65 -1.98 -3.51
C ARG A 24 -10.78 -3.47 -3.83
N ARG A 25 -10.13 -3.96 -4.90
CA ARG A 25 -10.08 -5.40 -5.22
C ARG A 25 -9.39 -6.24 -4.13
N ALA A 26 -8.45 -5.64 -3.40
CA ALA A 26 -7.81 -6.28 -2.25
C ALA A 26 -8.68 -6.22 -0.97
N GLY A 27 -9.88 -5.65 -1.03
CA GLY A 27 -10.80 -5.54 0.11
C GLY A 27 -10.51 -4.37 1.05
N VAL A 28 -9.63 -3.44 0.67
CA VAL A 28 -9.34 -2.27 1.50
C VAL A 28 -10.53 -1.33 1.48
N GLY A 29 -11.17 -1.15 2.64
CA GLY A 29 -12.12 -0.07 2.90
C GLY A 29 -11.48 1.11 3.59
N GLN A 30 -12.21 2.22 3.70
CA GLN A 30 -11.75 3.48 4.33
C GLN A 30 -11.24 3.28 5.77
N ASP A 31 -11.91 2.42 6.54
CA ASP A 31 -11.61 2.19 7.96
C ASP A 31 -10.88 0.86 8.21
N THR A 32 -10.52 0.13 7.15
CA THR A 32 -9.81 -1.15 7.27
C THR A 32 -8.36 -0.91 7.69
N PRO A 33 -7.88 -1.43 8.83
CA PRO A 33 -6.46 -1.38 9.16
C PRO A 33 -5.64 -2.15 8.13
N VAL A 34 -4.58 -1.54 7.61
CA VAL A 34 -3.69 -2.18 6.63
C VAL A 34 -2.31 -2.38 7.23
N VAL A 35 -1.86 -3.64 7.29
CA VAL A 35 -0.47 -3.98 7.62
C VAL A 35 0.24 -4.38 6.34
N VAL A 36 1.26 -3.62 5.95
CA VAL A 36 2.09 -3.94 4.78
C VAL A 36 3.38 -4.64 5.21
N TYR A 37 3.81 -5.60 4.41
CA TYR A 37 5.06 -6.31 4.60
C TYR A 37 5.66 -6.67 3.24
N ASP A 38 6.94 -7.01 3.23
CA ASP A 38 7.57 -7.68 2.10
C ASP A 38 8.48 -8.83 2.60
N GLY A 39 9.00 -9.62 1.66
CA GLY A 39 9.93 -10.70 1.96
C GLY A 39 11.41 -10.27 1.98
N GLY A 40 11.68 -8.96 1.95
CA GLY A 40 13.02 -8.40 1.82
C GLY A 40 13.35 -7.40 2.93
N GLN A 41 14.03 -6.31 2.56
CA GLN A 41 14.52 -5.30 3.52
C GLN A 41 13.45 -4.24 3.89
N GLY A 42 12.19 -4.43 3.51
CA GLY A 42 11.11 -3.48 3.81
C GLY A 42 10.95 -2.32 2.83
N TRP A 43 11.72 -2.26 1.73
CA TRP A 43 11.62 -1.15 0.77
C TRP A 43 10.27 -1.12 0.03
N ALA A 44 9.74 -2.28 -0.34
CA ALA A 44 8.45 -2.37 -1.01
C ALA A 44 7.32 -2.11 -0.01
N ALA A 45 7.45 -2.63 1.22
CA ALA A 45 6.53 -2.35 2.32
C ALA A 45 6.49 -0.85 2.64
N ALA A 46 7.64 -0.18 2.79
CA ALA A 46 7.71 1.25 3.04
C ALA A 46 7.08 2.08 1.89
N ARG A 47 7.29 1.67 0.64
CA ARG A 47 6.65 2.29 -0.53
C ARG A 47 5.13 2.14 -0.50
N ALA A 48 4.63 0.96 -0.16
CA ALA A 48 3.19 0.69 -0.02
C ALA A 48 2.59 1.54 1.11
N TRP A 49 3.25 1.54 2.27
CA TRP A 49 2.86 2.34 3.43
C TRP A 49 2.75 3.82 3.07
N TRP A 50 3.77 4.35 2.40
CA TRP A 50 3.79 5.75 1.99
C TRP A 50 2.67 6.05 0.99
N LEU A 51 2.45 5.20 -0.02
CA LEU A 51 1.41 5.42 -1.03
C LEU A 51 0.01 5.42 -0.42
N LEU A 52 -0.30 4.45 0.45
CA LEU A 52 -1.58 4.38 1.15
C LEU A 52 -1.82 5.66 1.96
N ARG A 53 -0.82 6.14 2.72
CA ARG A 53 -0.96 7.36 3.51
C ARG A 53 -1.01 8.63 2.67
N TRP A 54 -0.17 8.72 1.65
CA TRP A 54 -0.17 9.83 0.68
C TRP A 54 -1.50 9.95 -0.07
N THR A 55 -2.17 8.81 -0.29
CA THR A 55 -3.54 8.74 -0.84
C THR A 55 -4.64 8.75 0.23
N GLY A 56 -4.32 9.10 1.48
CA GLY A 56 -5.31 9.42 2.51
C GLY A 56 -5.72 8.28 3.44
N HIS A 57 -5.18 7.06 3.29
CA HIS A 57 -5.43 5.98 4.25
C HIS A 57 -4.74 6.26 5.59
N GLN A 58 -5.50 6.32 6.68
CA GLN A 58 -4.96 6.75 7.97
C GLN A 58 -4.31 5.61 8.74
N ASP A 59 -4.94 4.42 8.75
CA ASP A 59 -4.47 3.29 9.55
C ASP A 59 -3.63 2.32 8.72
N VAL A 60 -2.36 2.71 8.49
CA VAL A 60 -1.37 1.87 7.82
C VAL A 60 -0.19 1.61 8.76
N ARG A 61 0.19 0.33 8.90
CA ARG A 61 1.36 -0.13 9.67
C ARG A 61 2.28 -0.96 8.78
N VAL A 62 3.55 -1.05 9.17
CA VAL A 62 4.54 -1.94 8.55
C VAL A 62 4.82 -3.07 9.52
N LEU A 63 4.87 -4.32 9.03
CA LEU A 63 5.32 -5.45 9.84
C LEU A 63 6.84 -5.37 10.04
N ASP A 64 7.27 -5.10 11.26
CA ASP A 64 8.70 -5.05 11.61
C ASP A 64 9.37 -6.41 11.41
N GLY A 65 10.53 -6.42 10.75
CA GLY A 65 11.22 -7.64 10.31
C GLY A 65 10.60 -8.36 9.10
N GLY A 66 9.48 -7.85 8.55
CA GLY A 66 8.84 -8.40 7.35
C GLY A 66 8.30 -9.82 7.54
N LEU A 67 8.07 -10.54 6.42
CA LEU A 67 7.53 -11.91 6.49
C LEU A 67 8.45 -12.87 7.25
N ALA A 68 9.77 -12.66 7.19
CA ALA A 68 10.76 -13.50 7.86
C ALA A 68 10.64 -13.49 9.39
N ALA A 69 10.08 -12.41 9.97
CA ALA A 69 9.84 -12.31 11.41
C ALA A 69 8.47 -12.82 11.85
N TRP A 70 7.60 -13.23 10.92
CA TRP A 70 6.28 -13.76 11.23
C TRP A 70 6.38 -15.16 11.87
N THR A 71 5.79 -15.32 13.05
CA THR A 71 5.80 -16.59 13.81
C THR A 71 4.44 -17.28 13.86
N GLY A 72 3.40 -16.66 13.30
CA GLY A 72 2.07 -17.24 13.21
C GLY A 72 1.89 -18.15 12.01
N ASP A 73 0.68 -18.66 11.85
CA ASP A 73 0.32 -19.50 10.71
C ASP A 73 0.38 -18.71 9.40
N LEU A 74 0.71 -19.43 8.32
CA LEU A 74 0.69 -18.93 6.95
C LEU A 74 -0.13 -19.88 6.08
N SER A 75 -0.85 -19.30 5.12
CA SER A 75 -1.58 -20.04 4.10
C SER A 75 -1.22 -19.53 2.72
N THR A 76 -1.22 -20.44 1.74
CA THR A 76 -1.12 -20.12 0.31
C THR A 76 -2.48 -20.08 -0.37
N GLU A 77 -3.57 -20.34 0.37
CA GLU A 77 -4.93 -20.14 -0.12
C GLU A 77 -5.13 -18.67 -0.50
N VAL A 78 -5.61 -18.43 -1.72
CA VAL A 78 -5.88 -17.08 -2.22
C VAL A 78 -7.19 -16.59 -1.60
N PRO A 79 -7.17 -15.57 -0.72
CA PRO A 79 -8.40 -15.03 -0.15
C PRO A 79 -9.25 -14.36 -1.23
N ARG A 80 -10.57 -14.41 -1.04
CA ARG A 80 -11.55 -13.70 -1.87
C ARG A 80 -12.27 -12.64 -1.02
N PRO A 81 -11.63 -11.50 -0.72
CA PRO A 81 -12.28 -10.44 0.01
C PRO A 81 -13.46 -9.88 -0.80
N GLY A 82 -14.45 -9.32 -0.11
CA GLY A 82 -15.42 -8.45 -0.76
C GLY A 82 -14.74 -7.21 -1.34
N GLU A 83 -15.39 -6.54 -2.29
CA GLU A 83 -14.85 -5.28 -2.82
C GLU A 83 -14.86 -4.20 -1.73
N GLY A 84 -13.69 -3.59 -1.49
CA GLY A 84 -13.55 -2.48 -0.57
C GLY A 84 -14.04 -1.15 -1.15
N ASP A 85 -14.15 -0.13 -0.31
CA ASP A 85 -14.64 1.19 -0.70
C ASP A 85 -13.56 2.28 -0.75
N PHE A 86 -12.28 1.90 -0.70
CA PHE A 86 -11.14 2.81 -0.76
C PHE A 86 -11.27 3.90 -1.84
N ARG A 87 -11.11 5.17 -1.44
CA ARG A 87 -11.13 6.36 -2.29
C ARG A 87 -9.81 7.11 -2.17
N PRO A 88 -8.91 7.04 -3.16
CA PRO A 88 -7.61 7.70 -3.09
C PRO A 88 -7.77 9.22 -3.04
N LYS A 89 -7.07 9.86 -2.12
CA LYS A 89 -6.93 11.31 -1.98
C LYS A 89 -5.46 11.70 -2.01
N PRO A 90 -4.84 11.84 -3.20
CA PRO A 90 -3.44 12.22 -3.34
C PRO A 90 -3.08 13.50 -2.57
N GLY A 91 -1.85 13.58 -2.06
CA GLY A 91 -1.37 14.76 -1.34
C GLY A 91 -1.87 14.87 0.10
N SER A 92 -2.38 13.78 0.70
CA SER A 92 -2.89 13.79 2.07
C SER A 92 -1.81 13.80 3.17
N LEU A 93 -0.54 13.74 2.79
CA LEU A 93 0.58 13.85 3.73
C LEU A 93 1.08 15.29 3.84
N PRO A 94 1.47 15.77 5.03
CA PRO A 94 2.07 17.08 5.19
C PRO A 94 3.32 17.24 4.32
N THR A 95 3.45 18.40 3.70
CA THR A 95 4.68 18.84 3.02
C THR A 95 5.40 19.87 3.88
N LEU A 96 6.73 19.90 3.79
CA LEU A 96 7.51 20.98 4.35
C LEU A 96 7.68 22.05 3.28
N ASP A 97 7.49 23.30 3.67
CA ASP A 97 7.80 24.47 2.84
C ASP A 97 9.31 24.77 2.99
N ALA A 98 9.92 25.37 1.97
CA ALA A 98 11.35 25.71 1.94
C ALA A 98 11.65 27.07 2.59
#